data_AF-A0A7Y5SAV9-F1
#
_entry.id   AF-A0A7Y5SAV9-F1
#
_cell.length_a   1.000
_cell.length_b   1.000
_cell.length_c   1.000
_cell.angle_alpha   90.00
_cell.angle_beta   90.00
_cell.angle_gamma   90.00
#
_symmetry.space_group_name_H-M   'P 1'
#
loop_
_entity.id
_entity.type
_entity.pdbx_description
1 polymer ?
#
loop_
_entity_poly.entity_id
_entity_poly.type
_entity_poly.pdbx_seq_one_letter_code
_entity_poly.pdbx_strand_id
1 'polypeptide(L)' 'MTTPTSRPPVMIGSWNAIPAIAHAAQRLQGNTPLLDAIVSGIALVEDDPDEMSVGFGGLPNEDCVVELDAAVMDGSHLNA' A
#
# COMPACT_ATOMS: atom_id res chain seq x y z
N MET A 1 18.52 21.51 25.70
CA MET A 1 18.47 20.43 24.69
C MET A 1 17.09 19.81 24.75
N THR A 2 16.21 20.14 23.81
CA THR A 2 14.88 19.53 23.70
C THR A 2 14.97 18.33 22.77
N THR A 3 14.74 17.13 23.32
CA THR A 3 14.63 15.89 22.54
C THR A 3 13.47 16.04 21.54
N PRO A 4 13.67 15.78 20.24
CA PRO A 4 12.56 15.79 19.30
C PRO A 4 11.54 14.74 19.73
N THR A 5 10.29 15.15 19.93
CA THR A 5 9.19 14.25 20.27
C THR A 5 8.90 13.38 19.05
N SER A 6 9.14 12.07 19.20
CA SER A 6 8.80 11.06 18.19
C SER A 6 7.28 11.07 17.96
N ARG A 7 6.83 11.65 16.84
CA ARG A 7 5.44 11.51 16.40
C ARG A 7 5.18 10.05 16.03
N PRO A 8 4.00 9.49 16.35
CA PRO A 8 3.65 8.15 15.90
C PRO A 8 3.67 8.09 14.36
N PRO A 9 3.93 6.91 13.78
CA PRO A 9 3.86 6.73 12.33
C PRO A 9 2.44 7.06 11.85
N VAL A 10 2.36 7.67 10.67
CA VAL A 10 1.09 8.02 10.01
C VAL A 10 1.06 7.30 8.66
N MET A 11 -0.06 6.65 8.37
CA MET A 11 -0.35 6.03 7.08
C MET A 11 -1.52 6.77 6.44
N ILE A 12 -1.39 7.08 5.15
CA ILE A 12 -2.39 7.81 4.37
C ILE A 12 -2.53 7.06 3.05
N GLY A 13 -3.75 6.94 2.55
CA GLY A 13 -4.04 6.29 1.28
C GLY A 13 -5.28 6.87 0.61
N SER A 14 -5.57 6.36 -0.58
CA SER A 14 -6.77 6.68 -1.37
C SER A 14 -8.06 6.16 -0.72
N TRP A 15 -9.18 6.42 -1.39
CA TRP A 15 -10.54 6.14 -0.93
C TRP A 15 -10.79 4.68 -0.48
N ASN A 16 -10.13 3.70 -1.09
CA ASN A 16 -10.25 2.26 -0.78
C ASN A 16 -9.09 1.71 0.06
N ALA A 17 -8.18 2.56 0.54
CA ALA A 17 -6.96 2.11 1.22
C ALA A 17 -7.19 1.68 2.68
N ILE A 18 -8.38 1.82 3.25
CA ILE A 18 -8.68 1.48 4.66
C ILE A 18 -8.27 0.03 5.01
N PRO A 19 -8.71 -1.03 4.29
CA PRO A 19 -8.29 -2.40 4.56
C PRO A 19 -6.77 -2.58 4.44
N ALA A 20 -6.15 -1.98 3.41
CA ALA A 20 -4.70 -2.04 3.21
C ALA A 20 -3.93 -1.40 4.37
N ILE A 21 -4.34 -0.21 4.82
CA ILE A 21 -3.74 0.53 5.94
C ILE A 21 -3.89 -0.27 7.24
N ALA A 22 -5.06 -0.85 7.49
CA ALA A 22 -5.30 -1.64 8.69
C ALA A 22 -4.35 -2.86 8.74
N HIS A 23 -4.19 -3.57 7.63
CA HIS A 23 -3.28 -4.71 7.53
C HIS A 23 -1.81 -4.27 7.66
N ALA A 24 -1.39 -3.22 6.93
CA ALA A 24 -0.03 -2.70 7.00
C ALA A 24 0.34 -2.23 8.42
N ALA A 25 -0.59 -1.57 9.13
CA ALA A 25 -0.40 -1.16 10.52
C ALA A 25 -0.22 -2.36 11.45
N GLN A 26 -1.01 -3.43 11.28
CA GLN A 26 -0.86 -4.67 12.04
C GLN A 26 0.52 -5.31 11.81
N ARG A 27 0.96 -5.37 10.55
CA ARG A 27 2.28 -5.92 10.20
C ARG A 27 3.43 -5.11 10.77
N LEU A 28 3.31 -3.78 10.75
CA LEU A 28 4.32 -2.87 11.31
C LEU A 28 4.42 -3.04 12.83
N GLN A 29 3.29 -3.21 13.53
CA GLN A 29 3.28 -3.55 14.96
C GLN A 29 3.97 -4.89 15.26
N GLY A 30 3.95 -5.82 14.30
CA GLY A 30 4.69 -7.09 14.34
C GLY A 30 6.17 -6.99 13.98
N ASN A 31 6.76 -5.79 13.90
CA ASN A 31 8.15 -5.54 13.47
C ASN A 31 8.45 -5.97 12.03
N THR A 32 7.44 -6.06 11.16
CA THR A 32 7.68 -6.21 9.71
C THR A 32 8.36 -4.93 9.18
N PRO A 33 9.36 -5.02 8.28
CA PRO A 33 9.91 -3.85 7.60
C PRO A 33 8.81 -2.99 6.97
N LEU A 34 8.95 -1.66 7.04
CA LEU A 34 7.89 -0.73 6.63
C LEU A 34 7.44 -0.97 5.18
N LEU A 35 8.39 -1.14 4.25
CA LEU A 35 8.09 -1.34 2.84
C LEU A 35 7.28 -2.62 2.62
N ASP A 36 7.73 -3.72 3.22
CA ASP A 36 7.05 -5.03 3.15
C ASP A 36 5.64 -4.96 3.76
N ALA A 37 5.49 -4.22 4.87
CA ALA A 37 4.20 -4.03 5.51
C ALA A 37 3.22 -3.28 4.59
N ILE A 38 3.67 -2.22 3.92
CA ILE A 38 2.85 -1.45 2.97
C ILE A 38 2.47 -2.31 1.76
N VAL A 39 3.45 -2.97 1.13
CA VAL A 39 3.22 -3.82 -0.06
C VAL A 39 2.22 -4.92 0.25
N SER A 40 2.37 -5.59 1.39
CA SER A 40 1.41 -6.63 1.80
C SER A 40 0.01 -6.10 2.13
N GLY A 41 -0.11 -4.82 2.51
CA GLY A 41 -1.40 -4.16 2.71
C GLY A 41 -2.11 -3.91 1.38
N ILE A 42 -1.39 -3.34 0.40
CA ILE A 42 -1.92 -3.03 -0.92
C ILE A 42 -2.38 -4.28 -1.68
N ALA A 43 -1.66 -5.40 -1.52
CA ALA A 43 -2.03 -6.68 -2.10
C ALA A 43 -3.49 -7.11 -1.77
N LEU A 44 -4.03 -6.72 -0.60
CA LEU A 44 -5.42 -7.03 -0.27
C LEU A 44 -6.45 -6.33 -1.16
N VAL A 45 -6.12 -5.12 -1.62
CA VAL A 45 -6.96 -4.34 -2.54
C VAL A 45 -6.76 -4.85 -3.97
N GLU A 46 -5.52 -5.22 -4.33
CA GLU A 46 -5.21 -5.79 -5.65
C GLU A 46 -5.83 -7.18 -5.86
N ASP A 47 -5.96 -7.99 -4.81
CA ASP A 47 -6.53 -9.34 -4.88
C ASP A 47 -8.07 -9.36 -4.81
N ASP A 48 -8.73 -8.22 -4.53
CA ASP A 48 -10.18 -8.13 -4.42
C ASP A 48 -10.83 -8.12 -5.82
N PRO A 49 -11.58 -9.18 -6.22
CA PRO A 49 -12.24 -9.22 -7.53
C PRO A 49 -13.37 -8.20 -7.66
N ASP A 50 -13.91 -7.68 -6.55
CA ASP A 50 -14.95 -6.66 -6.55
C ASP A 50 -14.37 -5.24 -6.66
N GLU A 51 -13.04 -5.08 -6.51
CA GLU A 51 -12.33 -3.81 -6.72
C GLU A 51 -11.98 -3.61 -8.20
N MET A 52 -12.74 -2.73 -8.86
CA MET A 52 -12.61 -2.53 -10.30
C MET A 52 -11.56 -1.48 -10.70
N SER A 53 -10.92 -0.81 -9.75
CA SER A 53 -9.92 0.24 -10.03
C SER A 53 -8.47 -0.17 -9.79
N VAL A 54 -8.22 -1.29 -9.13
CA VAL A 54 -6.88 -1.73 -8.71
C VAL A 54 -6.77 -3.26 -8.83
N GLY A 55 -5.72 -3.74 -9.49
CA GLY A 55 -5.39 -5.17 -9.50
C GLY A 55 -6.37 -6.06 -10.27
N PHE A 56 -6.72 -7.19 -9.68
CA PHE A 56 -7.38 -8.33 -10.33
C PHE A 56 -8.76 -8.02 -10.92
N GLY A 57 -9.59 -7.24 -10.21
CA GLY A 57 -10.89 -6.80 -10.69
C GLY A 57 -10.85 -5.64 -11.70
N GLY A 58 -9.65 -5.11 -11.99
CA GLY A 58 -9.43 -3.94 -12.84
C GLY A 58 -10.15 -3.99 -14.18
N LEU A 59 -10.79 -2.89 -14.56
CA LEU A 59 -11.43 -2.77 -15.88
C LEU A 59 -10.37 -2.85 -17.00
N PRO A 60 -10.63 -3.63 -18.07
CA PRO A 60 -9.66 -3.79 -19.15
C PRO A 60 -9.59 -2.57 -20.07
N ASN A 61 -8.53 -2.51 -20.88
CA ASN A 61 -8.40 -1.58 -22.00
C ASN A 61 -9.31 -1.97 -23.19
N GLU A 62 -9.22 -1.23 -24.31
CA GLU A 62 -10.09 -1.45 -25.49
C GLU A 62 -9.90 -2.81 -26.19
N ASP A 63 -8.75 -3.46 -25.97
CA ASP A 63 -8.44 -4.80 -26.47
C ASP A 63 -8.88 -5.91 -25.50
N CYS A 64 -9.66 -5.55 -24.47
CA CYS A 64 -10.10 -6.45 -23.40
C CYS A 64 -8.94 -7.07 -22.59
N VAL A 65 -7.81 -6.35 -22.47
CA VAL A 65 -6.65 -6.77 -21.67
C VAL A 65 -6.59 -5.94 -20.40
N VAL A 66 -6.43 -6.60 -19.24
CA VAL A 66 -6.15 -5.92 -17.98
C VAL A 66 -4.66 -5.59 -17.93
N GLU A 67 -4.34 -4.31 -17.81
CA GLU A 67 -2.99 -3.78 -17.70
C GLU A 67 -2.85 -3.08 -16.35
N LEU A 68 -1.75 -3.35 -15.65
CA LEU A 68 -1.53 -2.87 -14.29
C LEU A 68 -0.25 -2.05 -14.23
N ASP A 69 -0.33 -0.92 -13.55
CA ASP A 69 0.80 -0.05 -13.26
C ASP A 69 0.99 0.05 -11.75
N ALA A 70 2.22 -0.13 -11.28
CA ALA A 70 2.57 0.02 -9.87
C ALA A 70 3.99 0.58 -9.72
N ALA A 71 4.19 1.31 -8.63
CA ALA A 71 5.50 1.78 -8.19
C ALA A 71 5.55 1.79 -6.67
N VAL A 72 6.74 1.57 -6.11
CA VAL A 72 6.99 1.57 -4.68
C VAL A 72 8.33 2.28 -4.44
N MET A 73 8.53 2.91 -3.28
CA MET A 73 9.76 3.64 -3.01
C MET A 73 10.15 3.52 -1.54
N ASP A 74 11.43 3.20 -1.29
CA ASP A 74 12.05 3.35 0.02
C ASP A 74 12.67 4.75 0.13
N GLY A 75 11.96 5.64 0.82
CA GLY A 75 12.39 7.02 1.05
C GLY A 75 13.69 7.16 1.87
N SER A 76 14.14 6.11 2.58
CA SER A 76 15.40 6.17 3.33
C SER A 76 16.64 6.10 2.42
N HIS A 77 16.51 5.48 1.25
CA HIS A 77 17.58 5.32 0.26
C HIS A 77 17.30 6.03 -1.07
N LEU A 78 16.12 6.65 -1.21
CA LEU A 78 15.63 7.24 -2.46
C LEU A 78 15.58 6.24 -3.62
N ASN A 79 15.37 4.96 -3.29
CA ASN A 79 15.26 3.88 -4.26
C ASN A 79 13.79 3.64 -4.56
N ALA A 80 13.43 3.84 -5.83
CA ALA A 80 12.16 3.39 -6.41
C ALA A 80 12.31 1.98 -6.99
#